data_AF-A0A7X2TP66-F1
#
_entry.id   AF-A0A7X2TP66-F1
#
_cell.length_a   1.000
_cell.length_b   1.000
_cell.length_c   1.000
_cell.angle_alpha   90.00
_cell.angle_beta   90.00
_cell.angle_gamma   90.00
#
_symmetry.space_group_name_H-M   'P 1'
#
loop_
_entity.id
_entity.type
_entity.pdbx_description
1 polymer ?
#
loop_
_entity_poly.entity_id
_entity_poly.type
_entity_poly.pdbx_seq_one_letter_code
_entity_poly.pdbx_strand_id
1 'polypeptide(L)'
;MVKDSVVIQLASGLETRPIAMLVQVASQFESSIHLESGSRNVNAKSIMGMMTLGLDNGERVTITADGSDEEKALQSMKEYLTKDKK
;
A
#
# COMPACT_ATOMS: atom_id res chain seq x y z
N MET A 1 10.98 3.45 -12.33
CA MET A 1 9.98 4.07 -11.44
C MET A 1 8.60 4.11 -12.09
N VAL A 2 7.60 3.52 -11.42
CA VAL A 2 6.16 3.62 -11.75
C VAL A 2 5.36 4.20 -10.57
N LYS A 3 4.27 4.94 -10.87
CA LYS A 3 3.41 5.58 -9.87
C LYS A 3 1.95 5.49 -10.31
N ASP A 4 1.05 5.16 -9.38
CA ASP A 4 -0.39 5.13 -9.64
C ASP A 4 -1.22 5.37 -8.36
N SER A 5 -2.42 5.93 -8.51
CA SER A 5 -3.31 6.26 -7.40
C SER A 5 -4.53 5.35 -7.37
N VAL A 6 -4.88 4.86 -6.18
CA VAL A 6 -6.07 4.01 -5.97
C VAL A 6 -6.91 4.51 -4.81
N VAL A 7 -8.22 4.23 -4.88
CA VAL A 7 -9.13 4.42 -3.76
C VAL A 7 -9.15 3.12 -2.97
N ILE A 8 -8.88 3.22 -1.67
CA ILE A 8 -8.84 2.07 -0.76
C ILE A 8 -10.25 1.50 -0.63
N GLN A 9 -10.39 0.18 -0.81
CA GLN A 9 -11.63 -0.57 -0.66
C GLN A 9 -11.44 -1.72 0.33
N LEU A 10 -10.73 -1.44 1.42
CA LEU A 10 -10.55 -2.39 2.51
C LEU A 10 -11.80 -2.31 3.39
N ALA A 11 -12.62 -3.38 3.40
CA ALA A 11 -13.79 -3.47 4.26
C ALA A 11 -13.40 -3.20 5.72
N SER A 12 -13.98 -2.16 6.30
CA SER A 12 -13.69 -1.68 7.65
C SER A 12 -14.19 -2.69 8.68
N GLY A 13 -13.25 -3.46 9.23
CA GLY A 13 -13.47 -4.42 10.29
C GLY A 13 -12.15 -4.94 10.85
N LEU A 14 -11.56 -4.15 11.76
CA LEU A 14 -10.47 -4.49 12.69
C LEU A 14 -9.01 -4.49 12.14
N GLU A 15 -8.41 -3.30 12.26
CA GLU A 15 -7.15 -2.93 12.95
C GLU A 15 -5.90 -3.83 12.84
N THR A 16 -4.77 -3.20 12.49
CA THR A 16 -3.38 -3.71 12.38
C THR A 16 -3.11 -4.82 11.37
N ARG A 17 -4.00 -5.81 11.22
CA ARG A 17 -3.77 -6.98 10.36
C ARG A 17 -3.71 -6.63 8.86
N PRO A 18 -4.58 -5.77 8.29
CA PRO A 18 -4.47 -5.38 6.89
C PRO A 18 -3.16 -4.65 6.60
N ILE A 19 -2.69 -3.82 7.54
CA ILE A 19 -1.44 -3.08 7.42
C ILE A 19 -0.24 -4.05 7.45
N ALA A 20 -0.20 -4.97 8.41
CA ALA A 20 0.87 -5.96 8.50
C ALA A 20 0.95 -6.84 7.25
N MET A 21 -0.20 -7.25 6.71
CA MET A 21 -0.28 -8.01 5.47
C MET A 21 0.18 -7.18 4.26
N LEU A 22 -0.21 -5.91 4.17
CA LEU A 22 0.24 -5.01 3.11
C LEU A 22 1.77 -4.80 3.16
N VAL A 23 2.33 -4.64 4.36
CA VAL A 23 3.78 -4.59 4.58
C VAL A 23 4.45 -5.87 4.13
N GLN A 24 3.84 -7.03 4.44
CA GLN A 24 4.34 -8.32 4.00
C GLN A 24 4.30 -8.46 2.47
N VAL A 25 3.24 -7.98 1.79
CA VAL A 25 3.16 -7.94 0.32
C VAL A 25 4.26 -7.04 -0.24
N ALA A 26 4.40 -5.82 0.27
CA ALA A 26 5.45 -4.89 -0.17
C ALA A 26 6.87 -5.49 0.01
N SER A 27 7.09 -6.23 1.10
CA SER A 27 8.38 -6.83 1.43
C SER A 27 8.75 -8.04 0.58
N GLN A 28 7.85 -8.55 -0.28
CA GLN A 28 8.16 -9.61 -1.24
C GLN A 28 8.91 -9.11 -2.48
N PHE A 29 8.92 -7.80 -2.71
CA PHE A 29 9.53 -7.18 -3.88
C PHE A 29 10.89 -6.59 -3.54
N GLU A 30 11.79 -6.54 -4.51
CA GLU A 30 13.08 -5.87 -4.38
C GLU A 30 12.92 -4.35 -4.47
N SER A 31 11.98 -3.87 -5.30
CA SER A 31 11.70 -2.46 -5.51
C SER A 31 11.45 -1.69 -4.22
N SER A 32 11.89 -0.44 -4.17
CA SER A 32 11.47 0.48 -3.12
C SER A 32 10.00 0.85 -3.37
N ILE A 33 9.15 0.76 -2.34
CA ILE A 33 7.72 1.00 -2.47
C ILE A 33 7.31 2.04 -1.44
N HIS A 34 6.70 3.12 -1.90
CA HIS A 34 6.20 4.21 -1.07
C HIS A 34 4.71 4.41 -1.26
N LEU A 35 4.04 4.74 -0.17
CA LEU A 35 2.62 5.09 -0.14
C LEU A 35 2.48 6.53 0.31
N GLU A 36 1.70 7.29 -0.47
CA GLU A 36 1.47 8.70 -0.26
C GLU A 36 -0.02 8.95 -0.05
N SER A 37 -0.39 9.48 1.12
CA SER A 37 -1.74 9.96 1.40
C SER A 37 -1.69 11.39 1.93
N GLY A 38 -2.34 12.31 1.21
CA GLY A 38 -2.27 13.74 1.50
C GLY A 38 -0.83 14.25 1.50
N SER A 39 -0.35 14.72 2.66
CA SER A 39 1.01 15.24 2.84
C SER A 39 2.00 14.21 3.42
N ARG A 40 1.56 12.97 3.63
CA ARG A 40 2.37 11.90 4.23
C ARG A 40 2.86 10.98 3.14
N ASN A 41 4.15 10.65 3.18
CA ASN A 41 4.77 9.66 2.31
C ASN A 41 5.57 8.69 3.18
N VAL A 42 5.26 7.40 3.08
CA VAL A 42 5.84 6.36 3.95
C VAL A 42 6.33 5.17 3.12
N ASN A 43 7.39 4.53 3.59
CA ASN A 43 7.86 3.27 3.02
C ASN A 43 6.87 2.14 3.35
N ALA A 44 6.31 1.51 2.31
CA ALA A 44 5.33 0.45 2.45
C ALA A 44 5.90 -0.85 3.07
N LYS A 45 7.23 -1.01 3.09
CA LYS A 45 7.92 -2.12 3.77
C LYS A 45 8.16 -1.87 5.27
N SER A 46 7.90 -0.65 5.76
CA SER A 46 8.08 -0.30 7.17
C SER A 46 6.77 -0.32 7.93
N ILE A 47 6.58 -1.32 8.78
CA ILE A 47 5.38 -1.43 9.62
C ILE A 47 5.16 -0.19 10.49
N MET A 48 6.23 0.40 11.03
CA MET A 48 6.13 1.59 11.88
C MET A 48 5.62 2.81 11.10
N GLY A 49 6.10 3.03 9.87
CA GLY A 49 5.63 4.14 9.02
C GLY A 49 4.21 3.90 8.52
N MET A 50 3.88 2.66 8.22
CA MET A 50 2.54 2.29 7.74
C MET A 50 1.46 2.44 8.82
N MET A 51 1.79 2.19 10.08
CA MET A 51 0.89 2.46 11.21
C MET A 51 0.57 3.95 11.38
N THR A 52 1.47 4.86 10.99
CA THR A 52 1.26 6.31 11.12
C THR A 52 0.55 6.93 9.93
N LEU A 53 0.58 6.29 8.76
CA LEU A 53 -0.08 6.81 7.56
C LEU A 53 -1.59 6.92 7.77
N GLY A 54 -2.22 5.88 8.33
CA GLY A 54 -3.67 5.70 8.33
C GLY A 54 -4.13 5.36 6.90
N LEU A 55 -4.79 4.21 6.73
CA LEU A 55 -5.28 3.77 5.43
C LEU A 55 -6.77 3.49 5.58
N ASP A 56 -7.55 4.57 5.52
CA ASP A 56 -8.99 4.48 5.74
C ASP A 56 -9.73 4.09 4.44
N ASN A 57 -10.81 3.32 4.60
CA ASN A 57 -11.64 2.94 3.47
C ASN A 57 -12.22 4.19 2.78
N GLY A 58 -12.17 4.23 1.46
CA GLY A 58 -12.58 5.39 0.65
C GLY A 58 -11.52 6.49 0.51
N GLU A 59 -10.39 6.39 1.19
CA GLU A 59 -9.27 7.33 1.02
C GLU A 59 -8.51 7.03 -0.28
N ARG A 60 -7.96 8.09 -0.91
CA ARG A 60 -7.09 7.94 -2.08
C ARG A 60 -5.64 7.92 -1.64
N VAL A 61 -4.96 6.82 -1.96
CA VAL A 61 -3.53 6.67 -1.73
C VAL A 61 -2.80 6.55 -3.06
N THR A 62 -1.59 7.10 -3.13
CA THR A 62 -0.73 6.97 -4.29
C THR A 62 0.43 6.04 -3.98
N ILE A 63 0.63 5.05 -4.84
CA ILE A 63 1.64 4.03 -4.72
C ILE A 63 2.76 4.39 -5.71
N THR A 64 3.99 4.44 -5.22
CA THR A 64 5.19 4.61 -6.05
C THR A 64 6.08 3.40 -5.84
N ALA A 65 6.47 2.74 -6.93
CA ALA A 65 7.43 1.64 -6.91
C ALA A 65 8.62 1.99 -7.81
N ASP A 66 9.83 1.75 -7.32
CA ASP A 66 11.06 1.98 -8.07
C ASP A 66 12.05 0.82 -7.88
N GLY A 67 12.33 0.11 -8.96
CA GLY A 67 13.22 -1.06 -8.98
C GLY A 67 12.94 -2.04 -10.11
N SER A 68 13.57 -3.21 -10.05
CA SER A 68 13.53 -4.23 -11.11
C SER A 68 12.19 -4.95 -11.26
N ASP A 69 11.37 -4.96 -10.23
CA ASP A 69 10.05 -5.59 -10.17
C ASP A 69 8.92 -4.59 -9.91
N GLU A 70 9.14 -3.31 -10.25
CA GLU A 70 8.28 -2.18 -9.90
C GLU A 70 6.85 -2.29 -10.43
N GLU A 71 6.67 -2.79 -11.65
CA GLU A 71 5.32 -2.99 -12.23
C GLU A 71 4.53 -4.06 -11.46
N LYS A 72 5.20 -5.16 -11.08
CA LYS A 72 4.57 -6.26 -10.33
C LYS A 72 4.26 -5.84 -8.90
N ALA A 73 5.17 -5.08 -8.29
CA ALA A 73 4.99 -4.49 -6.98
C ALA A 73 3.77 -3.56 -6.98
N LEU A 74 3.70 -2.62 -7.92
CA LEU A 74 2.58 -1.69 -8.06
C LEU A 74 1.26 -2.44 -8.20
N GLN A 75 1.19 -3.41 -9.13
CA GLN A 75 -0.02 -4.19 -9.38
C GLN A 75 -0.48 -4.96 -8.13
N SER A 76 0.44 -5.64 -7.43
CA SER A 76 0.12 -6.42 -6.23
C SER A 76 -0.36 -5.54 -5.08
N MET A 77 0.23 -4.35 -4.92
CA MET A 77 -0.17 -3.38 -3.91
C MET A 77 -1.56 -2.80 -4.21
N LYS A 78 -1.84 -2.46 -5.48
CA LYS A 78 -3.16 -2.00 -5.92
C LYS A 78 -4.22 -3.06 -5.65
N GLU A 79 -3.97 -4.30 -6.09
CA GLU A 79 -4.89 -5.42 -5.90
C GLU A 79 -5.20 -5.66 -4.43
N TYR A 80 -4.22 -5.56 -3.53
CA TYR A 80 -4.44 -5.70 -2.09
C TYR A 80 -5.36 -4.60 -1.56
N LEU A 81 -5.11 -3.35 -1.93
CA LEU A 81 -5.85 -2.17 -1.45
C LEU A 81 -7.28 -2.09 -1.99
N THR A 82 -7.55 -2.67 -3.17
CA THR A 82 -8.87 -2.70 -3.80
C THR A 82 -9.58 -4.06 -3.65
N LYS A 83 -9.05 -4.98 -2.83
CA LYS A 83 -9.65 -6.31 -2.64
C LYS A 83 -10.88 -6.23 -1.75
N ASP A 84 -11.99 -5.79 -2.32
CA ASP A 84 -13.29 -5.90 -1.67
C ASP A 84 -13.67 -7.38 -1.55
N LYS A 85 -13.94 -7.84 -0.32
CA LYS A 85 -14.44 -9.21 -0.10
C LYS A 85 -15.85 -9.31 -0.66
N LYS A 86 -15.99 -10.01 -1.79
CA LYS A 86 -17.25 -10.74 -2.06
C LYS A 86 -17.46 -11.81 -0.98
#